data_AF-A0AA85JEV7-F1
#
_entry.id   AF-A0AA85JEV7-F1
#
_cell.length_a   1.000
_cell.length_b   1.000
_cell.length_c   1.000
_cell.angle_alpha   90.00
_cell.angle_beta   90.00
_cell.angle_gamma   90.00
#
_symmetry.space_group_name_H-M   'P 1'
#
loop_
_entity.id
_entity.type
_entity.pdbx_description
1 polymer ?
#
loop_
_entity_poly.entity_id
_entity_poly.type
_entity_poly.pdbx_seq_one_letter_code
_entity_poly.pdbx_strand_id
1 'polypeptide(L)'
;MEYELSGKVLYRDFFGGVVAFTREQFLEINGFSNLYEGWGGEDDDLLTRVSQSKYGVFRISTDIGRYYTLSHATDKLNEVNPDRYALLKNASARIKIDGLNTLDYSVISSQTMYNGLLHWISLDIPSVRKSHL
;
A
#
# COMPACT_ATOMS: atom_id res chain seq x y z
N MET A 1 10.29 -0.91 24.35
CA MET A 1 9.84 -1.29 23.00
C MET A 1 10.08 -2.77 22.88
N GLU A 2 9.02 -3.54 22.72
CA GLU A 2 9.11 -4.98 22.47
C GLU A 2 9.02 -5.21 20.95
N TYR A 3 9.88 -6.09 20.44
CA TYR A 3 9.92 -6.45 19.03
C TYR A 3 9.37 -7.86 18.89
N GLU A 4 8.37 -8.04 18.03
CA GLU A 4 7.84 -9.35 17.72
C GLU A 4 8.40 -9.80 16.38
N LEU A 5 8.97 -11.01 16.34
CA LEU A 5 9.37 -11.63 15.08
C LEU A 5 8.10 -11.92 14.29
N SER A 6 7.96 -11.40 13.06
CA SER A 6 6.80 -11.74 12.21
C SER A 6 6.93 -13.19 11.72
N GLY A 7 6.61 -14.14 12.59
CA GLY A 7 6.74 -15.56 12.34
C GLY A 7 5.57 -16.04 11.51
N LYS A 8 5.84 -16.29 10.22
CA LYS A 8 4.96 -16.91 9.20
C LYS A 8 4.16 -15.90 8.36
N VAL A 9 4.20 -16.10 7.05
CA VAL A 9 3.38 -15.38 6.08
C VAL A 9 1.90 -15.64 6.41
N LEU A 10 1.11 -14.58 6.56
CA LEU A 10 -0.28 -14.66 7.03
C LEU A 10 -1.17 -15.53 6.14
N TYR A 11 -0.98 -15.46 4.82
CA TYR A 11 -1.63 -16.27 3.81
C TYR A 11 -0.76 -16.34 2.55
N ARG A 12 -1.00 -17.33 1.68
CA ARG A 12 -0.14 -17.64 0.51
C ARG A 12 0.15 -16.41 -0.36
N ASP A 13 -0.87 -15.60 -0.60
CA ASP A 13 -0.83 -14.48 -1.53
C ASP A 13 -0.58 -13.13 -0.80
N PHE A 14 -0.11 -13.15 0.46
CA PHE A 14 0.14 -11.95 1.25
C PHE A 14 1.17 -11.02 0.60
N PHE A 15 0.79 -9.78 0.30
CA PHE A 15 1.62 -8.83 -0.44
C PHE A 15 1.83 -7.49 0.29
N GLY A 16 1.68 -7.49 1.61
CA GLY A 16 1.88 -6.31 2.46
C GLY A 16 3.25 -6.22 3.15
N GLY A 17 3.43 -5.15 3.92
CA GLY A 17 4.63 -4.90 4.71
C GLY A 17 5.72 -4.15 3.93
N VAL A 18 6.67 -4.87 3.32
CA VAL A 18 7.75 -4.28 2.53
C VAL A 18 7.76 -4.89 1.12
N VAL A 19 7.47 -4.06 0.13
CA VAL A 19 7.44 -4.43 -1.29
C VAL A 19 8.34 -3.48 -2.07
N ALA A 20 9.05 -4.00 -3.08
CA ALA A 20 9.91 -3.23 -3.95
C ALA A 20 9.53 -3.41 -5.41
N PHE A 21 9.57 -2.31 -6.16
CA PHE A 21 9.34 -2.26 -7.61
C PHE A 21 10.46 -1.46 -8.28
N THR A 22 10.80 -1.79 -9.52
CA THR A 22 11.45 -0.80 -10.37
C THR A 22 10.47 0.32 -10.70
N ARG A 23 10.99 1.48 -11.11
CA ARG A 23 10.16 2.60 -11.55
C ARG A 23 9.21 2.16 -12.67
N GLU A 24 9.72 1.42 -13.65
CA GLU A 24 8.98 0.97 -14.83
C GLU A 24 7.85 0.02 -14.43
N GLN A 25 8.12 -0.94 -13.54
CA GLN A 25 7.10 -1.84 -13.02
C GLN A 25 5.98 -1.08 -12.30
N PHE A 26 6.35 -0.12 -11.45
CA PHE A 26 5.36 0.66 -10.69
C PHE A 26 4.49 1.55 -11.61
N LEU A 27 5.09 2.12 -12.65
CA LEU A 27 4.36 2.88 -13.67
C LEU A 27 3.41 1.98 -14.48
N GLU A 28 3.87 0.79 -14.90
CA GLU A 28 3.09 -0.14 -15.72
C GLU A 28 1.85 -0.69 -14.99
N ILE A 29 1.92 -0.87 -13.66
CA ILE A 29 0.78 -1.30 -12.84
C ILE A 29 -0.16 -0.15 -12.45
N ASN A 30 0.14 1.08 -12.90
CA ASN A 30 -0.54 2.32 -12.49
C ASN A 30 -0.51 2.58 -10.98
N GLY A 31 0.58 2.21 -10.29
CA GLY A 31 0.74 2.39 -8.84
C GLY A 31 -0.34 1.71 -7.98
N PHE A 32 -0.51 2.20 -6.74
CA PHE A 32 -1.58 1.79 -5.82
C PHE A 32 -2.93 2.40 -6.22
N SER A 33 -4.03 1.79 -5.76
CA SER A 33 -5.36 2.40 -5.80
C SER A 33 -5.45 3.57 -4.81
N ASN A 34 -6.16 4.65 -5.19
CA ASN A 34 -6.38 5.81 -4.33
C ASN A 34 -7.68 5.69 -3.50
N LEU A 35 -8.40 4.55 -3.57
CA LEU A 35 -9.75 4.42 -3.02
C LEU A 35 -9.81 3.75 -1.64
N TYR A 36 -8.68 3.28 -1.11
CA TYR A 36 -8.64 2.64 0.21
C TYR A 36 -8.42 3.71 1.29
N GLU A 37 -9.50 4.08 1.98
CA GLU A 37 -9.45 4.87 3.22
C GLU A 37 -9.66 3.94 4.43
N GLY A 38 -8.72 3.97 5.39
CA GLY A 38 -8.71 3.05 6.52
C GLY A 38 -8.04 1.71 6.18
N TRP A 39 -8.26 0.70 7.01
CA TRP A 39 -7.51 -0.55 6.97
C TRP A 39 -8.12 -1.61 6.03
N GLY A 40 -7.30 -2.12 5.12
CA GLY A 40 -7.42 -3.44 4.51
C GLY A 40 -7.77 -3.44 3.02
N GLY A 41 -7.14 -4.37 2.29
CA GLY A 41 -7.43 -4.73 0.90
C GLY A 41 -6.58 -4.01 -0.15
N GLU A 42 -5.85 -2.96 0.23
CA GLU A 42 -4.97 -2.17 -0.62
C GLU A 42 -3.79 -2.98 -1.17
N ASP A 43 -3.18 -3.80 -0.31
CA ASP A 43 -2.05 -4.66 -0.69
C ASP A 43 -2.48 -5.81 -1.63
N ASP A 44 -3.69 -6.33 -1.43
CA ASP A 44 -4.28 -7.37 -2.28
C ASP A 44 -4.73 -6.80 -3.64
N ASP A 45 -5.20 -5.56 -3.68
CA ASP A 45 -5.48 -4.80 -4.91
C ASP A 45 -4.17 -4.57 -5.68
N LEU A 46 -3.11 -4.15 -4.98
CA LEU A 46 -1.78 -4.00 -5.57
C LEU A 46 -1.28 -5.32 -6.19
N LEU A 47 -1.43 -6.46 -5.48
CA LEU A 47 -1.09 -7.77 -6.04
C LEU A 47 -1.93 -8.11 -7.29
N THR A 48 -3.20 -7.74 -7.29
CA THR A 48 -4.07 -7.89 -8.46
C THR A 48 -3.50 -7.11 -9.64
N ARG A 49 -3.06 -5.86 -9.43
CA ARG A 49 -2.43 -5.02 -10.47
C ARG A 49 -1.15 -5.64 -11.02
N VAL A 50 -0.27 -6.12 -10.16
CA VAL A 50 0.96 -6.85 -10.53
C VAL A 50 0.65 -8.05 -11.42
N SER A 51 -0.37 -8.84 -11.04
CA SER A 51 -0.79 -10.02 -11.78
C SER A 51 -1.38 -9.67 -13.15
N GLN A 52 -2.20 -8.61 -13.24
CA GLN A 52 -2.78 -8.14 -14.51
C GLN A 52 -1.72 -7.62 -15.48
N SER A 53 -0.63 -7.02 -14.97
CA SER A 53 0.54 -6.62 -15.78
C SER A 53 1.53 -7.78 -16.03
N LYS A 54 1.14 -9.02 -15.72
CA LYS A 54 1.89 -10.27 -15.99
C LYS A 54 3.24 -10.35 -15.29
N TYR A 55 3.42 -9.60 -14.20
CA TYR A 55 4.61 -9.73 -13.35
C TYR A 55 4.43 -10.86 -12.33
N GLY A 56 5.52 -11.55 -12.02
CA GLY A 56 5.59 -12.49 -10.92
C GLY A 56 6.14 -11.84 -9.65
N VAL A 57 5.78 -12.39 -8.48
CA VAL A 57 6.30 -11.94 -7.19
C VAL A 57 7.54 -12.75 -6.83
N PHE A 58 8.68 -12.08 -6.69
CA PHE A 58 9.89 -12.67 -6.11
C PHE A 58 9.90 -12.49 -4.60
N ARG A 59 10.18 -13.57 -3.85
CA ARG A 59 10.27 -13.56 -2.39
C ARG A 59 11.62 -14.09 -1.94
N ILE A 60 12.28 -13.34 -1.06
CA ILE A 60 13.50 -13.79 -0.39
C ILE A 60 13.14 -14.96 0.52
N SER A 61 14.05 -15.94 0.63
CA SER A 61 13.90 -17.06 1.57
C SER A 61 13.56 -16.55 2.97
N THR A 62 12.68 -17.25 3.67
CA THR A 62 12.32 -16.97 5.06
C THR A 62 13.51 -17.09 6.01
N ASP A 63 14.65 -17.65 5.56
CA ASP A 63 15.89 -17.67 6.34
C ASP A 63 16.62 -16.33 6.40
N ILE A 64 16.34 -15.44 5.45
CA ILE A 64 16.98 -14.12 5.35
C ILE A 64 15.93 -13.02 5.48
N GLY A 65 14.78 -13.16 4.83
CA GLY A 65 13.71 -12.16 4.76
C GLY A 65 12.82 -12.09 6.01
N ARG A 66 13.41 -12.09 7.20
CA ARG A 66 12.68 -11.96 8.48
C ARG A 66 12.62 -10.48 8.90
N TYR A 67 11.47 -10.04 9.35
CA TYR A 67 11.25 -8.69 9.85
C TYR A 67 10.81 -8.73 11.32
N TYR A 68 11.18 -7.67 12.04
CA TYR A 68 10.64 -7.38 13.36
C TYR A 68 9.66 -6.23 13.22
N THR A 69 8.47 -6.41 13.78
CA THR A 69 7.47 -5.34 13.85
C THR A 69 7.55 -4.69 15.21
N LEU A 70 7.47 -3.36 15.24
CA LEU A 70 7.29 -2.62 16.48
C LEU A 70 5.89 -2.90 17.01
N SER A 71 5.79 -3.40 18.24
CA SER A 71 4.52 -3.64 18.91
C SER A 71 3.69 -2.35 18.97
N HIS A 72 2.46 -2.38 18.47
CA HIS A 72 1.52 -1.25 18.56
C HIS A 72 0.10 -1.77 18.81
N ALA A 73 -0.70 -1.01 19.56
CA ALA A 73 -2.14 -1.23 19.61
C ALA A 73 -2.76 -0.80 18.28
N THR A 74 -3.94 -1.33 17.95
CA THR A 74 -4.70 -0.88 16.77
C THR A 74 -4.86 0.64 16.81
N ASP A 75 -4.38 1.31 15.76
CA ASP A 75 -4.46 2.76 15.67
C ASP A 75 -5.92 3.19 15.43
N LYS A 76 -6.40 4.18 16.21
CA LYS A 76 -7.75 4.72 16.05
C LYS A 76 -7.96 5.36 14.68
N LEU A 77 -6.89 5.76 14.01
CA LEU A 77 -6.93 6.32 12.65
C LEU A 77 -6.95 5.24 11.55
N ASN A 78 -6.80 3.96 11.92
CA ASN A 78 -6.87 2.82 11.00
C ASN A 78 -8.17 2.03 11.21
N GLU A 79 -9.30 2.73 11.18
CA GLU A 79 -10.60 2.05 11.17
C GLU A 79 -10.71 1.11 9.98
N VAL A 80 -11.40 -0.01 10.17
CA VAL A 80 -11.59 -1.01 9.13
C VAL A 80 -12.38 -0.39 7.97
N ASN A 81 -11.82 -0.43 6.76
CA ASN A 81 -12.51 0.06 5.57
C ASN A 81 -13.74 -0.83 5.28
N PRO A 82 -14.98 -0.31 5.36
CA PRO A 82 -16.19 -1.10 5.14
C PRO A 82 -16.33 -1.56 3.67
N ASP A 83 -15.75 -0.81 2.73
CA ASP A 83 -15.86 -1.03 1.29
C ASP A 83 -14.77 -1.94 0.74
N ARG A 84 -13.78 -2.34 1.56
CA ARG A 84 -12.59 -3.10 1.13
C ARG A 84 -12.89 -4.33 0.27
N TYR A 85 -13.95 -5.08 0.58
CA TYR A 85 -14.31 -6.28 -0.19
C TYR A 85 -14.93 -5.92 -1.54
N ALA A 86 -15.75 -4.87 -1.61
CA ALA A 86 -16.34 -4.39 -2.85
C ALA A 86 -15.27 -3.75 -3.74
N LEU A 87 -14.33 -3.01 -3.14
CA LEU A 87 -13.14 -2.51 -3.81
C LEU A 87 -12.31 -3.67 -4.35
N LEU A 88 -11.91 -4.63 -3.53
CA LEU A 88 -11.05 -5.74 -3.97
C LEU A 88 -11.71 -6.57 -5.08
N LYS A 89 -13.01 -6.87 -4.98
CA LYS A 89 -13.76 -7.60 -6.02
C LYS A 89 -13.68 -6.94 -7.40
N ASN A 90 -13.61 -5.60 -7.44
CA ASN A 90 -13.59 -4.82 -8.67
C ASN A 90 -12.19 -4.26 -9.03
N ALA A 91 -11.12 -4.68 -8.33
CA ALA A 91 -9.76 -4.16 -8.49
C ALA A 91 -9.29 -4.16 -9.95
N SER A 92 -9.38 -5.31 -10.64
CA SER A 92 -8.95 -5.45 -12.04
C SER A 92 -9.66 -4.49 -13.00
N ALA A 93 -10.94 -4.18 -12.77
CA ALA A 93 -11.71 -3.28 -13.62
C ALA A 93 -11.30 -1.81 -13.43
N ARG A 94 -10.78 -1.46 -12.25
CA ARG A 94 -10.42 -0.09 -11.89
C ARG A 94 -9.02 0.35 -12.31
N ILE A 95 -8.11 -0.59 -12.58
CA ILE A 95 -6.68 -0.30 -12.82
C ILE A 95 -6.44 0.87 -13.78
N LYS A 96 -7.23 0.98 -14.86
CA LYS A 96 -7.06 2.03 -15.88
C LYS A 96 -7.60 3.41 -15.47
N ILE A 97 -8.50 3.46 -14.50
CA ILE A 97 -9.26 4.66 -14.10
C ILE A 97 -9.03 5.06 -12.64
N ASP A 98 -8.18 4.33 -11.93
CA ASP A 98 -7.83 4.57 -10.53
C ASP A 98 -6.39 4.12 -10.29
N GLY A 99 -5.55 5.06 -9.89
CA GLY A 99 -4.18 4.85 -9.46
C GLY A 99 -3.31 6.08 -9.66
N LEU A 100 -2.05 5.89 -10.03
CA LEU A 100 -1.09 6.98 -10.21
C LEU A 100 -1.57 8.05 -11.20
N ASN A 101 -2.25 7.65 -12.28
CA ASN A 101 -2.82 8.55 -13.28
C ASN A 101 -3.97 9.45 -12.77
N THR A 102 -4.53 9.14 -11.61
CA THR A 102 -5.63 9.88 -10.96
C THR A 102 -5.25 10.43 -9.59
N LEU A 103 -3.99 10.30 -9.21
CA LEU A 103 -3.51 10.71 -7.89
C LEU A 103 -3.62 12.23 -7.75
N ASP A 104 -4.39 12.67 -6.75
CA ASP A 104 -4.65 14.08 -6.46
C ASP A 104 -4.17 14.41 -5.04
N TYR A 105 -3.32 15.42 -4.91
CA TYR A 105 -2.79 15.91 -3.65
C TYR A 105 -2.17 17.30 -3.82
N SER A 106 -2.00 18.01 -2.72
CA SER A 106 -1.21 19.24 -2.64
C SER A 106 -0.07 19.08 -1.65
N VAL A 107 1.12 19.58 -1.97
CA VAL A 107 2.26 19.56 -1.04
C VAL A 107 2.11 20.70 -0.05
N ILE A 108 2.03 20.38 1.24
CA ILE A 108 1.98 21.37 2.33
C ILE A 108 3.41 21.81 2.70
N SER A 109 4.32 20.84 2.83
CA SER A 109 5.72 21.11 3.18
C SER A 109 6.64 20.02 2.64
N SER A 110 7.90 20.39 2.36
CA SER A 110 8.95 19.48 1.92
C SER A 110 10.28 19.95 2.49
N GLN A 111 10.89 19.14 3.36
CA GLN A 111 12.10 19.53 4.07
C GLN A 111 12.95 18.35 4.51
N THR A 112 14.25 18.58 4.58
CA THR A 112 15.19 17.62 5.16
C THR A 112 15.20 17.75 6.69
N MET A 113 15.13 16.62 7.40
CA MET A 113 15.14 16.52 8.85
C MET A 113 16.36 15.75 9.35
N TYR A 114 16.66 15.88 10.65
CA TYR A 114 17.71 15.11 11.34
C TYR A 114 19.06 15.14 10.62
N ASN A 115 19.53 16.33 10.26
CA ASN A 115 20.82 16.55 9.60
C ASN A 115 21.01 15.76 8.29
N GLY A 116 19.94 15.52 7.52
CA GLY A 116 20.04 14.81 6.23
C GLY A 116 19.56 13.37 6.24
N LEU A 117 19.23 12.80 7.40
CA LEU A 117 18.84 11.40 7.50
C LEU A 117 17.48 11.11 6.84
N LEU A 118 16.55 12.07 6.89
CA LEU A 118 15.19 11.91 6.36
C LEU A 118 14.81 13.12 5.52
N HIS A 119 14.13 12.88 4.41
CA HIS A 119 13.41 13.92 3.69
C HIS A 119 11.91 13.75 3.94
N TRP A 120 11.31 14.72 4.62
CA TRP A 120 9.91 14.69 5.05
C TRP A 120 9.05 15.52 4.10
N ILE A 121 8.00 14.89 3.58
CA ILE A 121 7.01 15.54 2.71
C ILE A 121 5.64 15.41 3.39
N SER A 122 5.00 16.55 3.67
CA SER A 122 3.62 16.59 4.20
C SER A 122 2.67 16.95 3.06
N LEU A 123 1.59 16.18 2.95
CA LEU A 123 0.61 16.31 1.87
C LEU A 123 -0.77 16.66 2.43
N ASP A 124 -1.53 17.44 1.67
CA ASP A 124 -2.97 17.54 1.76
C ASP A 124 -3.57 16.60 0.71
N ILE A 125 -4.34 15.62 1.15
CA ILE A 125 -4.98 14.63 0.29
C ILE A 125 -6.48 14.89 0.37
N PRO A 126 -7.13 15.29 -0.74
CA PRO A 126 -8.57 15.46 -0.75
C PRO A 126 -9.23 14.15 -0.31
N SER A 127 -10.07 14.20 0.72
CA SER A 127 -10.84 13.03 1.16
C SER A 127 -11.56 12.42 -0.04
N VAL A 128 -11.47 11.09 -0.19
CA VAL A 128 -12.10 10.37 -1.28
C VAL A 128 -13.58 10.70 -1.25
N ARG A 129 -14.08 11.33 -2.31
CA ARG A 129 -15.53 11.49 -2.45
C ARG A 129 -16.11 10.09 -2.43
N LYS A 130 -16.85 9.75 -1.38
CA LYS A 130 -17.66 8.53 -1.30
C LYS A 130 -18.65 8.56 -2.45
N SER A 131 -18.22 8.11 -3.62
CA SER A 131 -19.11 7.83 -4.73
C SER A 131 -19.99 6.70 -4.23
N HIS A 132 -21.29 7.00 -4.14
CA HIS A 132 -22.30 6.00 -3.87
C HIS A 132 -22.31 5.11 -5.13
N LEU A 133 -21.47 4.07 -5.13
CA LEU A 133 -21.55 2.97 -6.08
C LEU A 133 -22.82 2.16 -5.81
#